data_AF-A0A846T940-F1
#
_entry.id   AF-A0A846T940-F1
#
_cell.length_a   1.000
_cell.length_b   1.000
_cell.length_c   1.000
_cell.angle_alpha   90.00
_cell.angle_beta   90.00
_cell.angle_gamma   90.00
#
_symmetry.space_group_name_H-M   'P 1'
#
loop_
_entity.id
_entity.type
_entity.pdbx_description
1 polymer ?
#
loop_
_entity_poly.entity_id
_entity_poly.type
_entity_poly.pdbx_seq_one_letter_code
_entity_poly.pdbx_strand_id
1 'polypeptide(L)'
;MYARQGETFELMTREFPFWDATEPVRKIRLVFAGDILVDLVSLDGQEAPGLLRLDPPEIAGIYPAHYEDRILLKGKDLPPVLVDALLAVEDRAFF
;
A
#
# COMPACT_ATOMS: atom_id res chain seq x y z
N MET A 1 2.13 -7.84 -2.71
CA MET A 1 3.17 -8.67 -3.37
C MET A 1 2.48 -9.88 -3.98
N TYR A 2 2.97 -10.41 -5.10
CA TYR A 2 2.41 -11.66 -5.65
C TYR A 2 3.52 -12.62 -6.10
N ALA A 3 3.19 -13.90 -6.13
CA ALA A 3 3.97 -14.96 -6.77
C ALA A 3 3.06 -15.72 -7.74
N ARG A 4 3.62 -16.24 -8.83
CA ARG A 4 2.88 -16.99 -9.85
C ARG A 4 3.56 -18.32 -10.14
N GLN A 5 2.78 -19.38 -10.23
CA GLN A 5 3.20 -20.70 -10.72
C GLN A 5 2.13 -21.28 -11.65
N GLY A 6 2.39 -21.25 -12.96
CA GLY A 6 1.40 -21.64 -13.97
C GLY A 6 0.17 -20.73 -13.89
N GLU A 7 -1.00 -21.34 -13.66
CA GLU A 7 -2.28 -20.65 -13.51
C GLU A 7 -2.63 -20.31 -12.04
N THR A 8 -1.71 -20.54 -11.12
CA THR A 8 -1.90 -20.24 -9.70
C THR A 8 -1.14 -18.97 -9.33
N PHE A 9 -1.82 -18.05 -8.66
CA PHE A 9 -1.23 -16.87 -8.05
C PHE A 9 -1.38 -16.93 -6.54
N GLU A 10 -0.33 -16.61 -5.80
CA GLU A 10 -0.45 -16.23 -4.40
C GLU A 10 -0.29 -14.72 -4.28
N LEU A 11 -1.29 -14.08 -3.71
CA LEU A 11 -1.39 -12.63 -3.60
C LEU A 11 -1.45 -12.24 -2.12
N MET A 12 -0.68 -11.22 -1.76
CA MET A 12 -0.82 -10.48 -0.52
C MET A 12 -1.27 -9.06 -0.85
N THR A 13 -2.51 -8.72 -0.46
CA THR A 13 -3.07 -7.38 -0.64
C THR A 13 -2.52 -6.41 0.39
N ARG A 14 -2.68 -5.12 0.12
CA ARG A 14 -2.38 -4.05 1.07
C ARG A 14 -3.65 -3.72 1.84
N GLU A 15 -3.51 -3.22 3.06
CA GLU A 15 -4.65 -2.56 3.70
C GLU A 15 -5.00 -1.31 2.88
N PHE A 16 -6.29 -1.11 2.61
CA PHE A 16 -6.74 0.05 1.85
C PHE A 16 -8.09 0.57 2.39
N PRO A 17 -8.16 1.86 2.76
CA PRO A 17 -9.41 2.50 3.18
C PRO A 17 -10.24 2.88 1.95
N PHE A 18 -11.18 2.02 1.55
CA PHE A 18 -12.15 2.39 0.53
C PHE A 18 -13.23 3.31 1.10
N TRP A 19 -14.04 3.91 0.22
CA TRP A 19 -15.09 4.86 0.56
C TRP A 19 -16.16 4.29 1.50
N ASP A 20 -16.39 2.98 1.46
CA ASP A 20 -17.40 2.23 2.21
C ASP A 20 -16.83 1.50 3.42
N ALA A 21 -15.62 0.96 3.31
CA ALA A 21 -14.96 0.21 4.38
C ALA A 21 -13.44 0.13 4.17
N THR A 22 -12.71 -0.08 5.26
CA THR A 22 -11.29 -0.47 5.19
C THR A 22 -11.20 -1.97 4.90
N GLU A 23 -10.53 -2.32 3.81
CA GLU A 23 -10.16 -3.70 3.50
C GLU A 23 -8.81 -4.01 4.16
N PRO A 24 -8.72 -5.00 5.06
CA PRO A 24 -7.47 -5.37 5.70
C PRO A 24 -6.53 -6.09 4.73
N VAL A 25 -5.27 -6.27 5.14
CA VAL A 25 -4.33 -7.16 4.46
C VAL A 25 -4.90 -8.57 4.40
N ARG A 26 -4.89 -9.17 3.21
CA ARG A 26 -5.30 -10.57 2.96
C ARG A 26 -4.17 -11.34 2.29
N LYS A 27 -4.05 -12.63 2.62
CA LYS A 27 -3.20 -13.57 1.88
C LYS A 27 -4.08 -14.61 1.21
N ILE A 28 -4.09 -14.61 -0.13
CA ILE A 28 -5.07 -15.36 -0.91
C ILE A 28 -4.39 -16.06 -2.07
N ARG A 29 -4.85 -17.27 -2.39
CA ARG A 29 -4.50 -17.99 -3.62
C ARG A 29 -5.61 -17.85 -4.64
N LEU A 30 -5.25 -17.50 -5.87
CA LEU A 30 -6.14 -17.42 -7.02
C LEU A 30 -5.74 -18.53 -7.99
N VAL A 31 -6.72 -19.28 -8.51
CA VAL A 31 -6.47 -20.30 -9.54
C VAL A 31 -7.27 -19.96 -10.79
N PHE A 32 -6.58 -19.93 -11.92
CA PHE A 32 -7.16 -19.66 -13.22
C PHE A 32 -7.28 -20.95 -14.05
N ALA A 33 -8.26 -20.96 -14.95
CA ALA A 33 -8.35 -21.90 -16.05
C ALA A 33 -8.38 -21.07 -17.34
N GLY A 34 -7.19 -20.81 -17.90
CA GLY A 34 -7.03 -19.84 -18.98
C GLY A 34 -7.25 -18.42 -18.47
N ASP A 35 -8.24 -17.73 -19.01
CA ASP A 35 -8.60 -16.35 -18.67
C ASP A 35 -9.68 -16.24 -17.57
N ILE A 36 -10.16 -17.37 -17.05
CA ILE A 36 -11.24 -17.42 -16.06
C ILE A 36 -10.67 -17.73 -14.68
N LEU A 37 -10.99 -16.90 -13.68
CA LEU A 37 -10.76 -17.21 -12.27
C LEU A 37 -11.76 -18.30 -11.83
N VAL A 38 -11.25 -19.47 -11.42
CA VAL A 38 -12.08 -20.63 -11.05
C VAL A 38 -12.04 -20.95 -9.57
N ASP A 39 -11.04 -20.46 -8.83
CA ASP A 39 -10.94 -20.68 -7.39
C ASP A 39 -10.26 -19.52 -6.67
N LEU A 40 -10.70 -19.27 -5.43
CA LEU A 40 -10.18 -18.24 -4.53
C LEU A 40 -10.11 -18.83 -3.12
N VAL A 41 -8.88 -19.00 -2.60
CA VAL A 41 -8.63 -19.67 -1.33
C VAL A 41 -7.92 -18.74 -0.36
N SER A 42 -8.42 -18.62 0.87
CA SER A 42 -7.72 -17.89 1.92
C SER A 42 -6.51 -18.68 2.42
N LEU A 43 -5.37 -18.00 2.56
CA LEU A 43 -4.12 -18.53 3.10
C LEU A 43 -3.75 -17.90 4.46
N ASP A 44 -4.60 -17.02 4.98
CA ASP A 44 -4.45 -16.27 6.22
C ASP A 44 -5.33 -16.81 7.37
N GLY A 45 -6.01 -17.94 7.16
CA GLY A 45 -6.90 -18.56 8.14
C GLY A 45 -8.27 -17.89 8.30
N GLN A 46 -8.54 -16.84 7.51
CA GLN A 46 -9.87 -16.25 7.40
C GLN A 46 -10.71 -17.02 6.38
N GLU A 47 -12.02 -16.76 6.37
CA GLU A 47 -12.89 -17.32 5.33
C GLU A 47 -12.52 -16.74 3.95
N ALA A 48 -12.60 -17.58 2.93
CA ALA A 48 -12.39 -17.14 1.56
C ALA A 48 -13.45 -16.08 1.18
N PRO A 49 -13.06 -14.89 0.73
CA PRO A 49 -14.02 -13.84 0.45
C PRO A 49 -14.79 -14.15 -0.84
N GLY A 50 -16.11 -13.92 -0.82
CA GLY A 50 -16.92 -13.94 -2.04
C GLY A 50 -16.63 -12.76 -2.98
N LEU A 51 -16.01 -11.68 -2.46
CA LEU A 51 -15.55 -10.53 -3.21
C LEU A 51 -14.20 -10.08 -2.64
N LEU A 52 -13.17 -10.03 -3.49
CA LEU A 52 -11.87 -9.45 -3.15
C LEU A 52 -11.68 -8.13 -3.90
N ARG A 53 -11.36 -7.06 -3.18
CA ARG A 53 -11.00 -5.77 -3.76
C ARG A 53 -9.50 -5.56 -3.69
N LEU A 54 -8.94 -4.99 -4.77
CA LEU A 54 -7.54 -4.61 -4.84
C LEU A 54 -7.41 -3.10 -4.70
N ASP A 55 -6.35 -2.65 -4.04
CA ASP A 55 -6.03 -1.23 -3.97
C ASP A 55 -5.83 -0.66 -5.38
N PRO A 56 -6.41 0.51 -5.68
CA PRO A 56 -6.21 1.14 -6.98
C PRO A 56 -4.76 1.63 -7.11
N PRO A 57 -4.18 1.57 -8.31
CA PRO A 57 -2.90 2.23 -8.55
C PRO A 57 -3.08 3.75 -8.45
N GLU A 58 -2.09 4.42 -7.88
CA GLU A 58 -2.03 5.87 -7.93
C GLU A 58 -1.75 6.32 -9.36
N ILE A 59 -2.59 7.22 -9.89
CA ILE A 59 -2.48 7.73 -11.26
C ILE A 59 -1.70 9.05 -11.28
N ALA A 60 -2.15 10.03 -10.48
CA ALA A 60 -1.53 11.34 -10.32
C ALA A 60 -2.10 12.09 -9.11
N GLY A 61 -1.33 13.04 -8.57
CA GLY A 61 -1.85 14.06 -7.66
C GLY A 61 -2.53 15.21 -8.42
N ILE A 62 -3.58 15.80 -7.86
CA ILE A 62 -4.12 17.08 -8.33
C ILE A 62 -3.42 18.18 -7.54
N TYR A 63 -2.54 18.92 -8.21
CA TYR A 63 -1.78 20.02 -7.63
C TYR A 63 -2.56 21.34 -7.79
N PRO A 64 -2.90 22.05 -6.69
CA PRO A 64 -3.47 23.40 -6.77
C PRO A 64 -2.49 24.39 -7.41
N ALA A 65 -2.97 25.55 -7.87
CA ALA A 65 -2.26 26.51 -8.73
C ALA A 65 -0.94 27.13 -8.18
N HIS A 66 -0.50 26.77 -6.98
CA HIS A 66 0.82 27.13 -6.47
C HIS A 66 1.69 25.90 -6.55
N TYR A 67 2.81 25.99 -7.29
CA TYR A 67 3.74 24.92 -7.67
C TYR A 67 4.47 24.22 -6.49
N GLU A 68 3.79 23.99 -5.37
CA GLU A 68 4.34 23.39 -4.16
C GLU A 68 3.35 22.34 -3.63
N ASP A 69 3.77 21.09 -3.61
CA ASP A 69 3.08 20.02 -2.91
C ASP A 69 3.63 19.93 -1.47
N ARG A 70 2.76 20.15 -0.48
CA ARG A 70 3.13 20.13 0.94
C ARG A 70 2.19 19.19 1.68
N ILE A 71 2.75 18.18 2.32
CA ILE A 71 2.03 17.34 3.28
C ILE A 71 2.28 17.91 4.68
N LEU A 72 1.20 18.24 5.40
CA LEU A 72 1.32 18.70 6.79
C LEU A 72 1.58 17.51 7.71
N LEU A 73 2.79 17.45 8.28
CA LEU A 73 3.19 16.47 9.29
C LEU A 73 3.41 17.17 10.63
N LYS A 74 3.08 16.54 11.75
CA LYS A 74 3.51 17.04 13.06
C LYS A 74 4.94 16.60 13.30
N GLY A 75 5.76 17.43 13.92
CA GLY A 75 7.18 17.10 14.18
C GLY A 75 7.36 15.78 14.94
N LYS A 76 6.42 15.42 15.82
CA LYS A 76 6.41 14.15 16.56
C LYS A 76 6.20 12.89 15.68
N ASP A 77 5.65 13.06 14.48
CA ASP A 77 5.36 11.97 13.55
C ASP A 77 6.55 11.72 12.58
N LEU A 78 7.60 12.55 12.67
CA LEU A 78 8.84 12.35 11.91
C LEU A 78 9.74 11.34 12.61
N PRO A 79 10.41 10.45 11.87
CA PRO A 79 11.46 9.60 12.43
C PRO A 79 12.57 10.45 13.07
N PRO A 80 13.01 10.18 14.31
CA PRO A 80 14.07 10.97 14.97
C PRO A 80 15.36 11.06 14.14
N VAL A 81 15.73 9.98 13.45
CA VAL A 81 16.90 9.91 12.57
C VAL A 81 16.86 10.92 11.41
N LEU A 82 15.66 11.29 10.94
CA LEU A 82 15.50 12.29 9.89
C LEU A 82 15.85 13.69 10.42
N VAL A 83 15.48 13.98 11.67
CA VAL A 83 15.78 15.25 12.34
C VAL A 83 17.29 15.37 12.56
N ASP A 84 17.91 14.31 13.09
CA ASP A 84 19.36 14.28 13.35
C ASP A 84 20.18 14.44 12.05
N ALA A 85 19.74 13.79 10.97
CA ALA A 85 20.38 13.90 9.66
C ALA A 85 20.24 15.30 9.05
N LEU A 86 19.08 15.95 9.19
CA LEU A 86 18.86 17.30 8.71
C LEU A 86 19.79 18.30 9.42
N LEU A 87 19.89 18.21 10.75
CA LEU A 87 20.82 19.01 11.53
C LEU A 87 22.27 18.78 11.09
N ALA A 88 22.71 17.53 10.95
CA ALA A 88 24.09 17.23 10.56
C ALA A 88 24.47 17.72 9.15
N VAL A 89 23.50 17.87 8.24
CA VAL A 89 23.73 18.30 6.85
C VAL A 89 23.59 19.80 6.67
N GLU A 90 22.55 20.40 7.25
CA GLU A 90 22.20 21.82 7.04
C GLU A 90 22.83 22.75 8.08
N ASP A 91 23.14 22.24 9.28
CA ASP A 91 23.73 23.04 10.36
C ASP A 91 25.26 23.04 10.28
N ARG A 92 25.80 23.79 9.32
CA ARG A 92 27.24 24.07 9.24
C ARG A 92 27.65 25.37 9.97
N ALA A 93 26.75 26.04 10.71
CA ALA A 93 27.07 27.38 11.21
C ALA A 93 26.39 27.86 12.52
N PHE A 94 25.63 27.07 13.29
CA PHE A 94 24.96 27.60 14.49
C PHE A 94 25.06 26.73 15.76
N PHE A 95 26.29 26.46 16.21
CA PHE A 95 26.60 26.20 17.63
C PHE A 95 27.75 27.08 18.11
#